data_AF-A0AAW1TYU2-F1
#
_entry.id   AF-A0AAW1TYU2-F1
#
_cell.length_a   1.000
_cell.length_b   1.000
_cell.length_c   1.000
_cell.angle_alpha   90.00
_cell.angle_beta   90.00
_cell.angle_gamma   90.00
#
_symmetry.space_group_name_H-M   'P 1'
#
loop_
_entity.id
_entity.type
_entity.pdbx_description
1 polymer ?
#
loop_
_entity_poly.entity_id
_entity_poly.type
_entity_poly.pdbx_seq_one_letter_code
_entity_poly.pdbx_strand_id
1 'polypeptide(L)'
;MEISSIVGSYDNPMKVLLKSERHSPTKSYVRFHNLTERVVDIIWVNFSGDYVCYECLGSGQYIDINTFKNHPWIAYDNITKDRMHLNKKFVYEPQTHQEYFAEHYPNIRMENMREIRILVRITLPVHSLRFASLLSLKDKFKEPHEVETLDLPRSLMEDLKNVIKYRNNCKSLVLGRLR
;
A
#
# COMPACT_ATOMS: atom_id res chain seq x y z
N MET A 1 -0.24 -7.32 -31.89
CA MET A 1 0.58 -7.52 -30.68
C MET A 1 0.40 -6.27 -29.83
N GLU A 2 -0.61 -6.31 -28.96
CA GLU A 2 -1.16 -5.12 -28.31
C GLU A 2 -0.27 -4.63 -27.15
N ILE A 3 -0.06 -3.31 -27.14
CA ILE A 3 0.72 -2.54 -26.17
C ILE A 3 0.01 -2.47 -24.78
N SER A 4 -1.16 -3.11 -24.66
CA SER A 4 -1.97 -3.23 -23.44
C SER A 4 -1.37 -4.17 -22.38
N SER A 5 -0.40 -5.04 -22.74
CA SER A 5 0.07 -6.12 -21.86
C SER A 5 1.22 -5.77 -20.90
N ILE A 6 1.89 -4.64 -21.07
CA ILE A 6 3.00 -4.22 -20.17
C ILE A 6 2.51 -3.24 -19.09
N VAL A 7 1.38 -2.56 -19.35
CA VAL A 7 0.73 -1.62 -18.41
C VAL A 7 -0.33 -2.30 -17.54
N GLY A 8 -0.69 -3.56 -17.87
CA GLY A 8 -1.82 -4.33 -17.32
C GLY A 8 -1.78 -4.75 -15.84
N SER A 9 -1.10 -4.02 -14.97
CA SER A 9 -1.36 -4.06 -13.51
C SER A 9 -1.15 -2.71 -12.79
N TYR A 10 -0.79 -1.66 -13.53
CA TYR A 10 -0.93 -0.28 -13.06
C TYR A 10 -2.31 0.24 -13.44
N ASP A 11 -3.33 -0.59 -13.22
CA ASP A 11 -4.71 -0.14 -13.09
C ASP A 11 -4.68 1.14 -12.27
N ASN A 12 -5.15 2.21 -12.89
CA ASN A 12 -5.37 3.49 -12.26
C ASN A 12 -5.99 3.24 -10.86
N PRO A 13 -5.21 3.35 -9.77
CA PRO A 13 -5.69 2.91 -8.46
C PRO A 13 -6.78 3.85 -7.91
N MET A 14 -7.06 4.95 -8.62
CA MET A 14 -8.13 5.88 -8.30
C MET A 14 -9.51 5.46 -8.84
N LYS A 15 -9.62 4.30 -9.53
CA LYS A 15 -10.92 3.82 -10.06
C LYS A 15 -11.52 2.62 -9.32
N VAL A 16 -10.90 2.18 -8.23
CA VAL A 16 -11.64 1.45 -7.19
C VAL A 16 -11.95 2.49 -6.12
N LEU A 17 -13.23 2.69 -5.84
CA LEU A 17 -13.69 3.59 -4.79
C LEU A 17 -13.33 2.98 -3.42
N LEU A 18 -12.04 2.98 -3.08
CA LEU A 18 -11.51 2.34 -1.90
C LEU A 18 -11.95 3.17 -0.69
N LYS A 19 -12.87 2.62 0.10
CA LYS A 19 -13.39 3.24 1.31
C LYS A 19 -13.78 2.15 2.30
N SER A 20 -13.69 2.46 3.58
CA SER A 20 -14.23 1.57 4.60
C SER A 20 -15.75 1.51 4.53
N GLU A 21 -16.33 0.34 4.79
CA GLU A 21 -17.77 0.17 4.96
C GLU A 21 -18.18 0.57 6.38
N ARG A 22 -19.16 1.46 6.54
CA ARG A 22 -19.66 1.91 7.86
C ARG A 22 -20.30 0.80 8.69
N HIS A 23 -20.62 -0.33 8.08
CA HIS A 23 -21.42 -1.41 8.67
C HIS A 23 -20.69 -2.76 8.72
N SER A 24 -19.37 -2.78 8.84
CA SER A 24 -18.65 -4.01 9.21
C SER A 24 -18.50 -4.07 10.74
N PRO A 25 -19.46 -4.64 11.50
CA PRO A 25 -19.36 -4.70 12.97
C PRO A 25 -18.29 -5.70 13.43
N THR A 26 -17.77 -6.51 12.51
CA THR A 26 -16.91 -7.63 12.85
C THR A 26 -15.50 -7.15 13.11
N LYS A 27 -15.07 -7.22 14.38
CA LYS A 27 -13.72 -6.85 14.80
C LYS A 27 -12.68 -7.79 14.18
N SER A 28 -11.54 -7.22 13.81
CA SER A 28 -10.35 -7.93 13.39
C SER A 28 -9.13 -7.33 14.10
N TYR A 29 -8.25 -8.20 14.56
CA TYR A 29 -7.06 -7.82 15.32
C TYR A 29 -5.85 -8.15 14.49
N VAL A 30 -5.02 -7.16 14.21
CA VAL A 30 -3.88 -7.31 13.32
C VAL A 30 -2.62 -6.75 13.95
N ARG A 31 -1.46 -7.30 13.55
CA ARG A 31 -0.13 -6.77 13.85
C ARG A 31 0.55 -6.44 12.54
N PHE A 32 0.75 -5.16 12.25
CA PHE A 32 1.57 -4.76 11.11
C PHE A 32 3.04 -4.80 11.52
N HIS A 33 3.86 -5.57 10.82
CA HIS A 33 5.27 -5.73 11.13
C HIS A 33 6.14 -5.35 9.93
N ASN A 34 7.00 -4.35 10.12
CA ASN A 34 7.92 -3.89 9.09
C ASN A 34 9.12 -4.83 8.96
N LEU A 35 9.12 -5.64 7.91
CA LEU A 35 10.23 -6.55 7.59
C LEU A 35 11.21 -5.93 6.58
N THR A 36 11.09 -4.62 6.31
CA THR A 36 11.95 -3.91 5.37
C THR A 36 12.96 -3.02 6.12
N GLU A 37 13.97 -2.55 5.41
CA GLU A 37 14.92 -1.54 5.92
C GLU A 37 14.39 -0.10 5.79
N ARG A 38 13.19 0.08 5.22
CA ARG A 38 12.57 1.39 4.99
C ARG A 38 11.74 1.83 6.20
N VAL A 39 11.52 3.13 6.33
CA VAL A 39 10.48 3.66 7.22
C VAL A 39 9.16 3.63 6.45
N VAL A 40 8.10 3.09 7.06
CA VAL A 40 6.82 2.81 6.39
C VAL A 40 5.67 3.52 7.08
N ASP A 41 4.88 4.27 6.30
CA ASP A 41 3.61 4.84 6.71
C ASP A 41 2.51 3.77 6.65
N ILE A 42 1.83 3.51 7.76
CA ILE A 42 0.64 2.65 7.82
C ILE A 42 -0.59 3.52 7.74
N ILE A 43 -1.41 3.28 6.72
CA ILE A 43 -2.52 4.17 6.37
C ILE A 43 -3.82 3.37 6.31
N TRP A 44 -4.83 3.87 7.01
CA TRP A 44 -6.21 3.44 6.88
C TRP A 44 -6.93 4.30 5.85
N VAL A 45 -7.72 3.68 4.97
CA VAL A 45 -8.61 4.43 4.08
C VAL A 45 -10.00 4.49 4.68
N ASN A 46 -10.37 5.68 5.17
CA ASN A 46 -11.56 5.88 5.99
C ASN A 46 -12.86 5.72 5.19
N PHE A 47 -14.01 5.94 5.84
CA PHE A 47 -15.33 5.79 5.21
C PHE A 47 -15.59 6.77 4.05
N SER A 48 -14.88 7.89 4.01
CA SER A 48 -14.95 8.89 2.95
C SER A 48 -13.97 8.61 1.81
N GLY A 49 -13.12 7.58 1.94
CA GLY A 49 -12.03 7.31 1.01
C GLY A 49 -10.76 8.12 1.29
N ASP A 50 -10.70 8.86 2.39
CA ASP A 50 -9.52 9.64 2.74
C ASP A 50 -8.45 8.76 3.39
N TYR A 51 -7.20 9.11 3.17
CA TYR A 51 -6.04 8.47 3.78
C TYR A 51 -5.77 9.04 5.17
N VAL A 52 -5.82 8.16 6.17
CA VAL A 52 -5.54 8.48 7.57
C VAL A 52 -4.26 7.73 7.96
N CYS A 53 -3.17 8.47 8.17
CA CYS A 53 -1.92 7.89 8.66
C CYS A 53 -2.10 7.50 10.14
N TYR A 54 -1.85 6.24 10.45
CA TYR A 54 -1.94 5.70 11.80
C TYR A 54 -0.59 5.70 12.51
N GLU A 55 0.46 5.25 11.83
CA GLU A 55 1.79 5.12 12.43
C GLU A 55 2.90 5.13 11.37
N CYS A 56 4.08 5.59 11.76
CA CYS A 56 5.31 5.47 10.97
C CYS A 56 6.22 4.40 11.60
N LEU A 57 6.37 3.25 10.93
CA LEU A 57 7.18 2.13 11.42
C LEU A 57 8.59 2.15 10.83
N GLY A 58 9.61 2.27 11.67
CA GLY A 58 10.99 1.99 11.32
C GLY A 58 11.24 0.49 11.06
N SER A 59 12.45 0.16 10.62
CA SER A 59 12.83 -1.23 10.31
C SER A 59 12.67 -2.15 11.52
N GLY A 60 12.05 -3.32 11.31
CA GLY A 60 11.81 -4.31 12.35
C GLY A 60 10.70 -3.96 13.35
N GLN A 61 10.19 -2.72 13.35
CA GLN A 61 9.14 -2.27 14.25
C GLN A 61 7.76 -2.82 13.86
N TYR A 62 6.86 -2.90 14.84
CA TYR A 62 5.49 -3.34 14.63
C TYR A 62 4.49 -2.47 15.40
N ILE A 63 3.24 -2.50 14.95
CA ILE A 63 2.09 -1.93 15.66
C ILE A 63 0.94 -2.92 15.70
N ASP A 64 0.28 -3.01 16.85
CA ASP A 64 -0.94 -3.77 17.06
C ASP A 64 -2.16 -2.87 16.84
N ILE A 65 -3.04 -3.24 15.91
CA ILE A 65 -4.23 -2.46 15.57
C ILE A 65 -5.48 -3.31 15.80
N ASN A 66 -6.46 -2.70 16.48
CA ASN A 66 -7.83 -3.21 16.58
C ASN A 66 -8.63 -2.52 15.47
N THR A 67 -8.93 -3.26 14.41
CA THR A 67 -9.65 -2.77 13.22
C THR A 67 -10.94 -3.55 13.04
N PHE A 68 -11.66 -3.28 11.95
CA PHE A 68 -12.80 -4.07 11.51
C PHE A 68 -12.46 -4.82 10.23
N LYS A 69 -13.18 -5.91 10.02
CA LYS A 69 -13.14 -6.70 8.79
C LYS A 69 -13.40 -5.80 7.58
N ASN A 70 -12.72 -6.04 6.47
CA ASN A 70 -12.85 -5.30 5.20
C ASN A 70 -12.43 -3.82 5.25
N HIS A 71 -11.91 -3.30 6.36
CA HIS A 71 -11.35 -1.94 6.37
C HIS A 71 -10.06 -1.92 5.54
N PRO A 72 -9.97 -1.16 4.44
CA PRO A 72 -8.76 -1.11 3.62
C PRO A 72 -7.58 -0.46 4.34
N TRP A 73 -6.47 -1.18 4.38
CA TRP A 73 -5.17 -0.71 4.82
C TRP A 73 -4.18 -0.70 3.66
N ILE A 74 -3.36 0.33 3.59
CA ILE A 74 -2.28 0.48 2.62
C ILE A 74 -1.01 0.91 3.34
N ALA A 75 0.13 0.68 2.69
CA ALA A 75 1.43 1.07 3.21
C ALA A 75 2.27 1.77 2.15
N TYR A 76 2.99 2.81 2.56
CA TYR A 76 3.93 3.53 1.70
C TYR A 76 5.28 3.68 2.36
N ASP A 77 6.34 3.68 1.56
CA ASP A 77 7.64 4.20 2.00
C ASP A 77 7.47 5.67 2.42
N ASN A 78 7.90 6.02 3.63
CA ASN A 78 7.69 7.35 4.19
C ASN A 78 8.42 8.45 3.38
N ILE A 79 9.52 8.12 2.71
CA ILE A 79 10.35 9.07 1.98
C ILE A 79 9.96 9.11 0.50
N THR A 80 10.07 7.97 -0.19
CA THR A 80 9.88 7.90 -1.65
C THR A 80 8.40 7.89 -2.03
N LYS A 81 7.51 7.62 -1.05
CA LYS A 81 6.08 7.41 -1.26
C LYS A 81 5.80 6.29 -2.27
N ASP A 82 6.68 5.29 -2.33
CA ASP A 82 6.43 4.05 -3.06
C ASP A 82 5.45 3.17 -2.30
N ARG A 83 4.57 2.48 -3.03
CA ARG A 83 3.64 1.53 -2.42
C ARG A 83 4.41 0.32 -1.90
N MET A 84 4.06 -0.10 -0.69
CA MET A 84 4.59 -1.28 -0.02
C MET A 84 3.54 -2.40 -0.06
N HIS A 85 3.98 -3.65 0.04
CA HIS A 85 3.07 -4.77 0.18
C HIS A 85 2.71 -5.01 1.64
N LEU A 86 1.44 -5.29 1.89
CA LEU A 86 0.88 -5.84 3.12
C LEU A 86 0.42 -7.27 2.83
N ASN A 87 1.12 -8.27 3.38
CA ASN A 87 0.89 -9.69 3.07
C ASN A 87 0.77 -9.95 1.55
N LYS A 88 1.75 -9.46 0.78
CA LYS A 88 1.87 -9.62 -0.69
C LYS A 88 0.80 -8.89 -1.52
N LYS A 89 -0.01 -8.00 -0.92
CA LYS A 89 -1.01 -7.18 -1.60
C LYS A 89 -0.75 -5.69 -1.37
N PHE A 90 -1.12 -4.82 -2.31
CA PHE A 90 -1.03 -3.36 -2.12
C PHE A 90 -2.13 -2.79 -1.21
N VAL A 91 -3.27 -3.48 -1.14
CA VAL A 91 -4.36 -3.19 -0.23
C VAL A 91 -4.59 -4.44 0.60
N TYR A 92 -4.58 -4.27 1.91
CA TYR A 92 -4.90 -5.32 2.87
C TYR A 92 -6.26 -5.05 3.49
N GLU A 93 -7.14 -6.03 3.36
CA GLU A 93 -8.43 -6.06 4.01
C GLU A 93 -8.36 -7.09 5.15
N PRO A 94 -8.50 -6.66 6.42
CA PRO A 94 -8.48 -7.55 7.56
C PRO A 94 -9.61 -8.57 7.44
N GLN A 95 -9.28 -9.82 7.77
CA GLN A 95 -10.25 -10.90 8.00
C GLN A 95 -10.29 -11.23 9.49
N THR A 96 -11.31 -11.96 9.94
CA THR A 96 -11.35 -12.46 11.31
C THR A 96 -10.28 -13.53 11.53
N HIS A 97 -9.88 -13.75 12.79
CA HIS A 97 -8.96 -14.84 13.11
C HIS A 97 -9.55 -16.20 12.68
N GLN A 98 -10.86 -16.40 12.88
CA GLN A 98 -11.57 -17.61 12.47
C GLN A 98 -11.44 -17.88 10.96
N GLU A 99 -11.70 -16.86 10.13
CA GLU A 99 -11.54 -16.95 8.68
C GLU A 99 -10.09 -17.23 8.28
N TYR A 100 -9.14 -16.49 8.87
CA TYR A 100 -7.71 -16.65 8.57
C TYR A 100 -7.24 -18.08 8.82
N PHE A 101 -7.61 -18.64 9.97
CA PHE A 101 -7.22 -19.98 10.36
C PHE A 101 -7.96 -21.07 9.57
N ALA A 102 -9.24 -20.88 9.25
CA ALA A 102 -9.97 -21.81 8.39
C ALA A 102 -9.35 -21.89 6.98
N GLU A 103 -8.87 -20.75 6.45
CA GLU A 103 -8.21 -20.66 5.13
C GLU A 103 -6.80 -21.28 5.14
N HIS A 104 -6.00 -21.01 6.17
CA HIS A 104 -4.58 -21.39 6.19
C HIS A 104 -4.28 -22.71 6.92
N TYR A 105 -5.18 -23.14 7.81
CA TYR A 105 -5.00 -24.29 8.69
C TYR A 105 -6.31 -25.10 8.88
N PRO A 106 -6.89 -25.64 7.79
CA PRO A 106 -8.23 -26.24 7.82
C PRO A 106 -8.37 -27.47 8.73
N ASN A 107 -7.26 -28.14 9.03
CA ASN A 107 -7.26 -29.36 9.86
C ASN A 107 -7.15 -29.06 11.37
N ILE A 108 -6.98 -27.81 11.77
CA ILE A 108 -6.89 -27.44 13.19
C ILE A 108 -8.28 -27.06 13.68
N ARG A 109 -8.82 -27.86 14.61
CA ARG A 109 -10.05 -27.53 15.33
C ARG A 109 -9.77 -26.43 16.35
N MET A 110 -10.14 -25.20 15.99
CA MET A 110 -9.95 -23.99 16.79
C MET A 110 -11.06 -23.84 17.86
N GLU A 111 -11.32 -24.90 18.64
CA GLU A 111 -12.26 -24.82 19.76
C GLU A 111 -11.58 -24.04 20.90
N ASN A 112 -12.23 -22.95 21.37
CA ASN A 112 -11.82 -22.13 22.52
C ASN A 112 -10.60 -21.20 22.37
N MET A 113 -10.16 -20.85 21.15
CA MET A 113 -9.14 -19.80 21.01
C MET A 113 -9.68 -18.41 21.37
N ARG A 114 -8.93 -17.69 22.21
CA ARG A 114 -9.13 -16.26 22.45
C ARG A 114 -8.79 -15.47 21.17
N GLU A 115 -9.30 -14.25 21.04
CA GLU A 115 -9.02 -13.37 19.90
C GLU A 115 -7.49 -13.25 19.66
N ILE A 116 -7.01 -13.72 18.50
CA ILE A 116 -5.59 -13.68 18.11
C ILE A 116 -5.36 -12.55 17.11
N ARG A 117 -4.17 -11.92 17.19
CA ARG A 117 -3.72 -10.96 16.19
C ARG A 117 -3.15 -11.66 14.97
N ILE A 118 -3.70 -11.35 13.80
CA ILE A 118 -3.16 -11.82 12.52
C ILE A 118 -1.91 -10.98 12.18
N LEU A 119 -0.79 -11.65 11.92
CA LEU A 119 0.44 -10.98 11.48
C LEU A 119 0.31 -10.51 10.02
N VAL A 120 0.48 -9.22 9.81
CA VAL A 120 0.54 -8.58 8.50
C VAL A 120 1.96 -8.14 8.22
N ARG A 121 2.62 -8.87 7.32
CA ARG A 121 4.02 -8.63 6.96
C ARG A 121 4.09 -7.52 5.92
N ILE A 122 4.85 -6.49 6.24
CA ILE A 122 5.15 -5.40 5.32
C ILE A 122 6.43 -5.78 4.57
N THR A 123 6.37 -5.78 3.23
CA THR A 123 7.51 -6.14 2.39
C THR A 123 7.63 -5.20 1.19
N LEU A 124 8.83 -5.11 0.62
CA LEU A 124 9.02 -4.47 -0.68
C LEU A 124 8.30 -5.28 -1.77
N PRO A 125 7.58 -4.62 -2.70
CA PRO A 125 7.11 -5.28 -3.92
C PRO A 125 8.29 -5.61 -4.85
N VAL A 126 8.17 -6.71 -5.60
CA VAL A 126 9.11 -7.02 -6.67
C VAL A 126 8.61 -6.36 -7.95
N HIS A 127 9.33 -5.34 -8.40
CA HIS A 127 9.01 -4.62 -9.62
C HIS A 127 9.78 -5.16 -10.83
N SER A 128 9.25 -4.92 -12.03
CA SER A 128 10.05 -5.08 -13.25
C SER A 128 11.23 -4.11 -13.21
N LEU A 129 12.36 -4.48 -13.83
CA LEU A 129 13.54 -3.61 -13.88
C LEU A 129 13.20 -2.24 -14.48
N ARG A 130 12.36 -2.21 -15.53
CA ARG A 130 11.85 -0.96 -16.13
C ARG A 130 11.21 -0.06 -15.07
N PHE A 131 10.30 -0.60 -14.26
CA PHE A 131 9.61 0.20 -13.25
C PHE A 131 10.54 0.58 -12.08
N ALA A 132 11.40 -0.32 -11.64
CA ALA A 132 12.41 -0.01 -10.62
C ALA A 132 13.34 1.14 -11.05
N SER A 133 13.74 1.18 -12.32
CA SER A 133 14.49 2.30 -12.90
C SER A 133 13.69 3.60 -12.88
N LEU A 134 12.40 3.57 -13.23
CA LEU A 134 11.52 4.74 -13.15
C LEU A 134 11.39 5.25 -11.71
N LEU A 135 11.20 4.36 -10.73
CA LEU A 135 11.13 4.73 -9.32
C LEU A 135 12.44 5.36 -8.83
N SER A 136 13.58 4.84 -9.27
CA SER A 136 14.89 5.36 -8.89
C SER A 136 15.14 6.76 -9.48
N LEU A 137 14.62 7.03 -10.68
CA LEU A 137 14.75 8.33 -11.34
C LEU A 137 13.75 9.37 -10.84
N LYS A 138 12.52 8.97 -10.48
CA LYS A 138 11.45 9.91 -10.09
C LYS A 138 11.89 10.87 -8.99
N ASP A 139 12.72 10.41 -8.04
CA ASP A 139 13.14 11.18 -6.88
C ASP A 139 14.19 12.25 -7.21
N LYS A 140 14.72 12.23 -8.43
CA LYS A 140 15.59 13.29 -8.97
C LYS A 140 14.83 14.48 -9.54
N PHE A 141 13.53 14.33 -9.79
CA PHE A 141 12.67 15.36 -10.38
C PHE A 141 11.58 15.79 -9.41
N LYS A 142 11.39 17.09 -9.24
CA LYS A 142 10.29 17.66 -8.46
C LYS A 142 9.03 17.75 -9.30
N GLU A 143 9.18 18.25 -10.52
CA GLU A 143 8.08 18.56 -11.41
C GLU A 143 8.12 17.70 -12.69
N PRO A 144 6.96 17.27 -13.22
CA PRO A 144 6.94 16.41 -14.41
C PRO A 144 7.59 17.03 -15.66
N HIS A 145 7.55 18.36 -15.81
CA HIS A 145 8.12 19.03 -16.98
C HIS A 145 9.66 18.96 -17.02
N GLU A 146 10.32 18.79 -15.87
CA GLU A 146 11.79 18.64 -15.79
C GLU A 146 12.29 17.39 -16.54
N VAL A 147 11.42 16.40 -16.74
CA VAL A 147 11.75 15.17 -17.49
C VAL A 147 12.02 15.47 -18.97
N GLU A 148 11.52 16.58 -19.51
CA GLU A 148 11.70 16.94 -20.92
C GLU A 148 13.14 17.28 -21.28
N THR A 149 13.99 17.55 -20.29
CA THR A 149 15.43 17.75 -20.52
C THR A 149 16.17 16.43 -20.76
N LEU A 150 15.52 15.29 -20.51
CA LEU A 150 16.10 13.98 -20.75
C LEU A 150 15.92 13.59 -22.21
N ASP A 151 17.01 13.19 -22.87
CA ASP A 151 16.98 12.64 -24.22
C ASP A 151 16.51 11.17 -24.21
N LEU A 152 15.29 10.95 -23.71
CA LEU A 152 14.65 9.64 -23.60
C LEU A 152 13.54 9.50 -24.65
N PRO A 153 13.23 8.25 -25.07
CA PRO A 153 12.04 7.97 -25.86
C PRO A 153 10.76 8.52 -25.20
N ARG A 154 9.85 9.08 -26.01
CA ARG A 154 8.61 9.73 -25.54
C ARG A 154 7.79 8.89 -24.57
N SER A 155 7.69 7.58 -24.83
CA SER A 155 6.95 6.65 -23.96
C SER A 155 7.55 6.54 -22.56
N LEU A 156 8.88 6.56 -22.42
CA LEU A 156 9.55 6.51 -21.11
C LEU A 156 9.43 7.84 -20.36
N MET A 157 9.48 8.97 -21.09
CA MET A 157 9.24 10.28 -20.49
C MET A 157 7.82 10.38 -19.92
N GLU A 158 6.83 9.89 -20.65
CA GLU A 158 5.44 9.89 -20.20
C GLU A 158 5.24 9.00 -18.96
N ASP A 159 5.81 7.80 -18.96
CA ASP A 159 5.80 6.91 -17.79
C ASP A 159 6.41 7.62 -16.56
N LEU A 160 7.58 8.26 -16.72
CA LEU A 160 8.27 8.95 -15.63
C LEU A 160 7.47 10.16 -15.13
N LYS A 161 6.89 10.95 -16.03
CA LYS A 161 5.99 12.07 -15.69
C LYS A 161 4.79 11.58 -14.86
N ASN A 162 4.20 10.45 -15.23
CA ASN A 162 3.07 9.88 -14.50
C ASN A 162 3.45 9.42 -13.09
N VAL A 163 4.62 8.79 -12.93
CA VAL A 163 5.14 8.39 -11.62
C VAL A 163 5.41 9.61 -10.71
N ILE A 164 5.96 10.70 -11.26
CA ILE A 164 6.19 11.95 -10.51
C ILE A 164 4.86 12.59 -10.07
N LYS A 165 3.89 12.69 -10.98
CA LYS A 165 2.55 13.20 -10.66
C LYS A 165 1.90 12.40 -9.53
N TYR A 166 1.97 11.07 -9.61
CA TYR A 166 1.43 10.19 -8.58
C TYR A 166 2.08 10.42 -7.22
N ARG A 167 3.41 10.46 -7.16
CA ARG A 167 4.15 10.78 -5.93
C ARG A 167 3.71 12.13 -5.34
N ASN A 168 3.59 13.17 -6.17
CA ASN A 168 3.20 14.51 -5.72
C ASN A 168 1.77 14.52 -5.15
N ASN A 169 0.84 13.80 -5.77
CA ASN A 169 -0.52 13.61 -5.27
C ASN A 169 -0.55 12.82 -3.95
N CYS A 170 0.26 11.78 -3.81
CA CYS A 170 0.36 11.05 -2.54
C CYS A 170 0.88 11.94 -1.41
N LYS A 171 1.87 12.81 -1.69
CA LYS A 171 2.39 13.76 -0.69
C LYS A 171 1.32 14.74 -0.24
N SER A 172 0.50 15.27 -1.14
CA SER A 172 -0.57 16.22 -0.76
C SER A 172 -1.63 15.56 0.10
N LEU A 173 -1.97 14.29 -0.16
CA LEU A 173 -2.94 13.52 0.63
C LEU A 173 -2.45 13.20 2.05
N VAL A 174 -1.16 12.87 2.21
CA VAL A 174 -0.59 12.49 3.52
C VAL A 174 -0.21 13.71 4.37
N LEU A 175 0.26 14.81 3.76
CA LEU A 175 0.65 16.03 4.49
C LEU A 175 -0.52 16.96 4.81
N GLY A 176 -1.64 16.88 4.08
CA GLY A 176 -2.74 17.82 4.19
C GLY A 176 -3.56 17.78 5.49
N ARG A 177 -3.30 16.86 6.41
CA ARG A 177 -4.18 16.62 7.57
C ARG A 177 -3.47 16.39 8.92
N LEU A 178 -2.19 16.79 9.04
CA LEU A 178 -1.48 16.91 10.32
C LEU A 178 -1.82 18.23 11.07
N ARG A 179 -3.08 18.67 11.05
CA ARG A 179 -3.53 19.87 11.79
C ARG A 179 -4.67 19.53 12.72
#